data_AF-R8ALV2-F1
#
_entry.id   AF-R8ALV2-F1
#
_cell.length_a   1.000
_cell.length_b   1.000
_cell.length_c   1.000
_cell.angle_alpha   90.00
_cell.angle_beta   90.00
_cell.angle_gamma   90.00
#
_symmetry.space_group_name_H-M   'P 1'
#
loop_
_entity.id
_entity.type
_entity.pdbx_description
1 polymer ?
#
loop_
_entity_poly.entity_id
_entity_poly.type
_entity_poly.pdbx_seq_one_letter_code
_entity_poly.pdbx_strand_id
1 'polypeptide(L)'
;MLPAWLGAGDALQKVIDQGQQGILEEMCRDWPFFSTRIGMLEMVFGKTDLWLTEYYDQRLVEPALWPLGEQLRRMLKHDIGVVLAIANDDHPMADQPWLKESIGLRNIYTDPLNVLQAELLHRSRQLTESDPQVEQALMVTIAGIAAGMRNTG
;
A
#
# COMPACT_ATOMS: atom_id res chain seq x y z
N MET A 1 3.79 -1.12 1.11
CA MET A 1 3.73 0.10 1.96
C MET A 1 3.56 -0.17 3.45
N LEU A 2 3.85 -1.39 3.95
CA LEU A 2 3.64 -1.76 5.35
C LEU A 2 4.13 -0.71 6.38
N PRO A 3 5.35 -0.12 6.26
CA PRO A 3 5.86 0.82 7.25
C PRO A 3 5.05 2.12 7.39
N ALA A 4 4.28 2.50 6.37
CA ALA A 4 3.58 3.78 6.34
C ALA A 4 2.19 3.74 7.00
N TRP A 5 1.64 2.55 7.27
CA TRP A 5 0.29 2.39 7.81
C TRP A 5 0.17 1.42 8.99
N LEU A 6 1.14 0.50 9.18
CA LEU A 6 1.01 -0.56 10.18
C LEU A 6 0.74 0.00 11.59
N GLY A 7 -0.38 -0.44 12.17
CA GLY A 7 -0.83 -0.06 13.52
C GLY A 7 -1.70 1.20 13.57
N ALA A 8 -1.81 1.97 12.48
CA ALA A 8 -2.65 3.16 12.45
C ALA A 8 -4.14 2.80 12.49
N GLY A 9 -4.61 1.91 11.60
CA GLY A 9 -6.01 1.52 11.57
C GLY A 9 -6.44 0.75 12.81
N ASP A 10 -5.61 -0.18 13.31
CA ASP A 10 -5.87 -0.87 14.58
C ASP A 10 -6.08 0.10 15.77
N ALA A 11 -5.24 1.15 15.86
CA ALA A 11 -5.37 2.15 16.92
C ALA A 11 -6.65 2.97 16.77
N LEU A 12 -7.01 3.36 15.54
CA LEU A 12 -8.24 4.10 15.24
C LEU A 12 -9.48 3.24 15.51
N GLN A 13 -9.50 1.98 15.06
CA GLN A 13 -10.58 1.03 15.30
C GLN A 13 -10.83 0.84 16.80
N LYS A 14 -9.76 0.73 17.59
CA LYS A 14 -9.89 0.59 19.05
C LYS A 14 -10.60 1.79 19.71
N VAL A 15 -10.43 3.00 19.18
CA VAL A 15 -11.14 4.20 19.66
C VAL A 15 -12.60 4.21 19.19
N ILE A 16 -12.86 3.74 17.96
CA ILE A 16 -14.22 3.54 17.44
C ILE A 16 -14.99 2.53 18.31
N ASP A 17 -14.37 1.40 18.66
CA ASP A 17 -14.95 0.36 19.50
C ASP A 17 -15.30 0.85 20.92
N GLN A 18 -14.64 1.92 21.38
CA GLN A 18 -14.95 2.59 22.65
C GLN A 18 -16.12 3.59 22.53
N GLY A 19 -16.77 3.66 21.37
CA GLY A 19 -17.87 4.58 21.09
C GLY A 19 -17.42 6.03 20.84
N GLN A 20 -16.14 6.26 20.55
CA GLN A 20 -15.55 7.60 20.41
C GLN A 20 -15.34 8.01 18.95
N GLN A 21 -16.02 7.37 17.99
CA GLN A 21 -15.90 7.71 16.56
C GLN A 21 -16.19 9.19 16.28
N GLY A 22 -17.19 9.78 16.92
CA GLY A 22 -17.54 11.19 16.74
C GLY A 22 -16.40 12.16 17.09
N ILE A 23 -15.53 11.80 18.05
CA ILE A 23 -14.34 12.59 18.38
C ILE A 23 -13.33 12.53 17.23
N LEU A 24 -13.12 11.36 16.63
CA LEU A 24 -12.20 11.22 15.48
C LEU A 24 -12.69 12.01 14.27
N GLU A 25 -13.99 12.01 14.00
CA GLU A 25 -14.60 12.80 12.93
C GLU A 25 -14.49 14.31 13.19
N GLU A 26 -14.72 14.76 14.44
CA GLU A 26 -14.52 16.16 14.85
C GLU A 26 -13.04 16.57 14.68
N MET A 27 -12.10 15.74 15.13
CA MET A 27 -10.66 15.96 14.93
C MET A 27 -10.32 16.03 13.43
N CYS A 28 -10.92 15.18 12.60
CA CYS A 28 -10.67 15.19 11.16
C CYS A 28 -11.20 16.46 10.48
N ARG A 29 -12.26 17.07 11.02
CA ARG A 29 -12.85 18.30 10.49
C ARG A 29 -12.12 19.56 10.97
N ASP A 30 -11.86 19.62 12.27
CA ASP A 30 -11.48 20.86 12.95
C ASP A 30 -10.00 20.91 13.33
N TRP A 31 -9.27 19.79 13.23
CA TRP A 31 -7.84 19.73 13.56
C TRP A 31 -6.96 19.42 12.34
N PRO A 32 -6.30 20.44 11.75
CA PRO A 32 -5.49 20.28 10.53
C PRO A 32 -4.39 19.23 10.61
N PHE A 33 -3.80 19.02 11.79
CA PHE A 33 -2.79 17.97 11.99
C PHE A 33 -3.39 16.58 11.77
N PHE A 34 -4.57 16.32 12.34
CA PHE A 34 -5.21 15.03 12.26
C PHE A 34 -5.75 14.76 10.86
N SER A 35 -6.41 15.75 10.24
CA SER A 35 -6.88 15.64 8.86
C SER A 35 -5.73 15.36 7.87
N THR A 36 -4.59 16.04 8.04
CA THR A 36 -3.38 15.78 7.23
C THR A 36 -2.85 14.36 7.43
N ARG A 37 -2.89 13.84 8.67
CA ARG A 37 -2.46 12.46 8.96
C ARG A 37 -3.38 11.43 8.29
N ILE A 38 -4.70 11.65 8.34
CA ILE A 38 -5.70 10.80 7.68
C ILE A 38 -5.53 10.85 6.16
N GLY A 39 -5.42 12.03 5.56
CA GLY A 39 -5.19 12.16 4.12
C GLY A 39 -3.86 11.54 3.65
N MET A 40 -2.82 11.55 4.47
CA MET A 40 -1.58 10.81 4.19
C MET A 40 -1.82 9.30 4.10
N LEU A 41 -2.61 8.74 5.02
CA LEU A 41 -2.95 7.31 5.01
C LEU A 41 -3.79 6.96 3.77
N GLU A 42 -4.76 7.79 3.42
CA GLU A 42 -5.54 7.61 2.18
C GLU A 42 -4.65 7.61 0.94
N MET A 43 -3.67 8.51 0.86
CA MET A 43 -2.70 8.54 -0.24
C MET A 43 -1.86 7.26 -0.30
N VAL A 44 -1.40 6.77 0.86
CA VAL A 44 -0.66 5.51 0.96
C VAL A 44 -1.52 4.34 0.47
N PHE A 45 -2.78 4.28 0.89
CA PHE A 45 -3.72 3.24 0.50
C PHE A 45 -4.09 3.29 -0.99
N GLY A 46 -4.24 4.49 -1.57
CA GLY A 46 -4.45 4.66 -3.01
C GLY A 46 -3.29 4.12 -3.87
N LYS A 47 -2.11 3.91 -3.27
CA LYS A 47 -0.92 3.33 -3.91
C LYS A 47 -0.71 1.85 -3.58
N THR A 48 -1.48 1.26 -2.67
CA THR A 48 -1.34 -0.17 -2.36
C THR A 48 -2.20 -1.03 -3.26
N ASP A 49 -1.63 -2.14 -3.71
CA ASP A 49 -2.34 -3.15 -4.49
C ASP A 49 -2.25 -4.51 -3.77
N LEU A 50 -3.41 -5.01 -3.36
CA LEU A 50 -3.53 -6.28 -2.63
C LEU A 50 -3.22 -7.48 -3.52
N TRP A 51 -3.59 -7.42 -4.80
CA TRP A 51 -3.34 -8.48 -5.77
C TRP A 51 -1.86 -8.60 -6.09
N LEU A 52 -1.18 -7.47 -6.34
CA LEU A 52 0.27 -7.47 -6.53
C LEU A 52 1.00 -7.98 -5.29
N THR A 53 0.56 -7.57 -4.10
CA THR A 53 1.16 -8.04 -2.85
C THR A 53 1.01 -9.57 -2.71
N GLU A 54 -0.17 -10.11 -3.02
CA GLU A 54 -0.41 -11.56 -3.04
C GLU A 54 0.43 -12.28 -4.10
N TYR A 55 0.57 -11.71 -5.29
CA TYR A 55 1.38 -12.27 -6.36
C TYR A 55 2.86 -12.40 -5.95
N TYR A 56 3.42 -11.41 -5.24
CA TYR A 56 4.76 -11.50 -4.69
C TYR A 56 4.91 -12.64 -3.68
N ASP A 57 3.92 -12.82 -2.78
CA ASP A 57 3.93 -13.95 -1.85
C ASP A 57 3.94 -15.29 -2.59
N GLN A 58 3.03 -15.45 -3.57
CA GLN A 58 2.92 -16.69 -4.34
C GLN A 58 4.19 -17.01 -5.14
N ARG A 59 4.90 -15.98 -5.64
CA ARG A 59 6.11 -16.17 -6.47
C ARG A 59 7.39 -16.36 -5.65
N LEU A 60 7.50 -15.69 -4.50
CA LEU A 60 8.76 -15.48 -3.80
C LEU A 60 8.82 -16.04 -2.38
N VAL A 61 7.67 -16.39 -1.78
CA VAL A 61 7.57 -16.76 -0.37
C VAL A 61 7.13 -18.23 -0.27
N GLU A 62 7.73 -18.94 0.68
CA GLU A 62 7.38 -20.33 0.97
C GLU A 62 5.91 -20.43 1.44
N PRO A 63 5.16 -21.47 1.03
CA PRO A 63 3.75 -21.63 1.40
C PRO A 63 3.46 -21.60 2.90
N ALA A 64 4.44 -21.99 3.74
CA ALA A 64 4.32 -21.96 5.19
C ALA A 64 4.13 -20.54 5.77
N LEU A 65 4.58 -19.50 5.05
CA LEU A 65 4.49 -18.10 5.49
C LEU A 65 3.30 -17.35 4.87
N TRP A 66 2.58 -17.95 3.92
CA TRP A 66 1.42 -17.32 3.28
C TRP A 66 0.32 -16.86 4.26
N PRO A 67 0.02 -17.58 5.37
CA PRO A 67 -0.96 -17.11 6.34
C PRO A 67 -0.64 -15.74 6.94
N LEU A 68 0.65 -15.42 7.11
CA LEU A 68 1.07 -14.10 7.60
C LEU A 68 0.80 -13.01 6.56
N GLY A 69 1.15 -13.27 5.30
CA GLY A 69 0.87 -12.34 4.20
C GLY A 69 -0.63 -12.07 4.02
N GLU A 70 -1.45 -13.12 4.13
CA GLU A 70 -2.90 -13.00 4.11
C GLU A 70 -3.42 -12.18 5.29
N GLN A 71 -2.91 -12.42 6.50
CA GLN A 71 -3.25 -11.62 7.68
C GLN A 71 -2.95 -10.13 7.46
N LEU A 72 -1.76 -9.78 6.96
CA LEU A 72 -1.38 -8.40 6.68
C LEU A 72 -2.27 -7.74 5.61
N ARG A 73 -2.65 -8.48 4.56
CA ARG A 73 -3.59 -7.98 3.53
C ARG A 73 -5.00 -7.77 4.09
N ARG A 74 -5.47 -8.65 4.98
CA ARG A 74 -6.75 -8.46 5.69
C ARG A 74 -6.73 -7.23 6.58
N MET A 75 -5.64 -7.02 7.33
CA MET A 75 -5.45 -5.81 8.14
C MET A 75 -5.50 -4.55 7.27
N LEU A 76 -4.74 -4.51 6.17
CA LEU A 76 -4.77 -3.37 5.24
C LEU A 76 -6.20 -3.07 4.72
N LYS A 77 -6.95 -4.11 4.32
CA LYS A 77 -8.33 -3.94 3.86
C LYS A 77 -9.24 -3.38 4.95
N HIS A 78 -9.05 -3.81 6.19
CA HIS A 78 -9.79 -3.30 7.34
C HIS A 78 -9.44 -1.84 7.62
N ASP A 79 -8.15 -1.51 7.68
CA ASP A 79 -7.62 -0.16 7.95
C ASP A 79 -8.12 0.87 6.92
N ILE A 80 -8.24 0.48 5.64
CA ILE A 80 -8.84 1.33 4.60
C ILE A 80 -10.28 1.70 4.98
N GLY A 81 -11.09 0.73 5.41
CA GLY A 81 -12.47 0.98 5.81
C GLY A 81 -12.58 1.90 7.02
N VAL A 82 -11.69 1.74 8.00
CA VAL A 82 -11.64 2.58 9.22
C VAL A 82 -11.32 4.03 8.87
N VAL A 83 -10.30 4.24 8.04
CA VAL A 83 -9.88 5.59 7.62
C VAL A 83 -10.96 6.30 6.83
N LEU A 84 -11.62 5.59 5.90
CA LEU A 84 -12.74 6.15 5.13
C LEU A 84 -13.94 6.52 6.00
N ALA A 85 -14.26 5.70 7.00
CA ALA A 85 -15.33 6.00 7.96
C ALA A 85 -15.06 7.29 8.75
N ILE A 86 -13.81 7.51 9.18
CA ILE A 86 -13.42 8.73 9.91
C ILE A 86 -13.41 9.96 9.00
N ALA A 87 -12.95 9.80 7.76
CA ALA A 87 -12.93 10.87 6.76
C ALA A 87 -14.34 11.25 6.26
N ASN A 88 -15.35 10.40 6.49
CA ASN A 88 -16.69 10.49 5.90
C ASN A 88 -16.67 10.48 4.35
N ASP A 89 -15.78 9.68 3.77
CA ASP A 89 -15.60 9.55 2.33
C ASP A 89 -15.91 8.13 1.84
N ASP A 90 -16.55 8.01 0.67
CA ASP A 90 -16.87 6.71 0.06
C ASP A 90 -15.65 6.04 -0.60
N HIS A 91 -14.60 6.82 -0.89
CA HIS A 91 -13.40 6.34 -1.56
C HIS A 91 -12.17 7.18 -1.20
N PRO A 92 -10.96 6.59 -1.21
CA PRO A 92 -9.75 7.32 -0.82
C PRO A 92 -9.54 8.58 -1.65
N MET A 93 -9.11 9.65 -0.97
CA MET A 93 -8.69 10.91 -1.59
C MET A 93 -9.83 11.59 -2.38
N ALA A 94 -11.06 11.57 -1.85
CA ALA A 94 -12.22 12.15 -2.49
C ALA A 94 -12.08 13.67 -2.73
N ASP A 95 -11.36 14.34 -1.83
CA ASP A 95 -11.01 15.76 -1.86
C ASP A 95 -9.91 16.11 -2.90
N GLN A 96 -9.19 15.10 -3.43
CA GLN A 96 -8.03 15.27 -4.31
C GLN A 96 -8.16 14.48 -5.63
N PRO A 97 -9.19 14.77 -6.47
CA PRO A 97 -9.50 13.98 -7.66
C PRO A 97 -8.36 13.94 -8.68
N TRP A 98 -7.63 15.05 -8.85
CA TRP A 98 -6.47 15.08 -9.75
C TRP A 98 -5.34 14.18 -9.27
N LEU A 99 -5.08 14.13 -7.95
CA LEU A 99 -4.03 13.28 -7.41
C LEU A 99 -4.41 11.80 -7.53
N LYS A 100 -5.69 11.47 -7.28
CA LYS A 100 -6.26 10.13 -7.49
C LYS A 100 -6.09 9.66 -8.94
N GLU A 101 -6.48 10.48 -9.93
CA GLU A 101 -6.31 10.16 -11.35
C GLU A 101 -4.82 9.99 -11.71
N SER A 102 -3.97 10.88 -11.22
CA SER A 102 -2.52 10.82 -11.44
C SER A 102 -1.88 9.55 -10.86
N ILE A 103 -2.33 9.10 -9.69
CA ILE A 103 -1.91 7.81 -9.10
C ILE A 103 -2.44 6.65 -9.94
N GLY A 104 -3.72 6.65 -10.31
CA GLY A 104 -4.33 5.60 -11.11
C GLY A 104 -3.62 5.38 -12.45
N LEU A 105 -3.30 6.45 -13.16
CA LEU A 105 -2.51 6.38 -14.40
C LEU A 105 -1.13 5.78 -14.18
N ARG A 106 -0.42 6.17 -13.10
CA ARG A 106 0.90 5.62 -12.80
C ARG A 106 0.85 4.14 -12.41
N ASN A 107 -0.19 3.72 -11.69
CA ASN A 107 -0.36 2.31 -11.30
C ASN A 107 -0.41 1.43 -12.55
N ILE A 108 -1.20 1.80 -13.58
CA ILE A 108 -1.29 1.04 -14.85
C ILE A 108 0.08 0.76 -15.48
N TYR A 109 1.00 1.73 -15.46
CA TYR A 109 2.35 1.56 -16.02
C TYR A 109 3.33 0.87 -15.06
N THR A 110 3.05 0.90 -13.76
CA THR A 110 3.90 0.32 -12.72
C THR A 110 3.59 -1.17 -12.48
N ASP A 111 2.35 -1.59 -12.73
CA ASP A 111 1.90 -2.99 -12.62
C ASP A 111 2.73 -3.98 -13.43
N PRO A 112 3.00 -3.78 -14.75
CA PRO A 112 3.83 -4.72 -15.51
C PRO A 112 5.28 -4.78 -14.98
N LEU A 113 5.81 -3.67 -14.45
CA LEU A 113 7.14 -3.66 -13.84
C LEU A 113 7.16 -4.49 -12.56
N ASN A 114 6.10 -4.43 -11.74
CA ASN A 114 5.98 -5.26 -10.55
C ASN A 114 5.90 -6.75 -10.89
N VAL A 115 5.09 -7.12 -11.89
CA VAL A 115 4.96 -8.51 -12.33
C VAL A 115 6.30 -9.05 -12.83
N LEU A 116 7.01 -8.25 -13.66
CA LEU A 116 8.34 -8.58 -14.16
C LEU A 116 9.36 -8.68 -13.01
N GLN A 117 9.34 -7.74 -12.07
CA GLN A 117 10.25 -7.74 -10.93
C GLN A 117 10.13 -9.01 -10.08
N ALA A 118 8.92 -9.49 -9.81
CA ALA A 118 8.74 -10.72 -9.05
C ALA A 118 9.35 -11.95 -9.77
N GLU A 119 9.25 -12.00 -11.10
CA GLU A 119 9.89 -13.04 -11.90
C GLU A 119 11.42 -12.93 -11.86
N LEU A 120 11.96 -11.73 -12.03
CA LEU A 120 13.40 -11.47 -11.97
C LEU A 120 13.99 -11.82 -10.60
N LEU A 121 13.28 -11.47 -9.52
CA LEU A 121 13.66 -11.85 -8.15
C LEU A 121 13.65 -13.36 -7.97
N HIS A 122 12.64 -14.06 -8.51
CA HIS A 122 12.57 -15.51 -8.41
C HIS A 122 13.77 -16.17 -9.09
N ARG A 123 14.10 -15.76 -10.32
CA ARG A 123 15.28 -16.26 -11.06
C ARG A 123 16.56 -15.94 -10.32
N SER A 124 16.75 -14.68 -9.92
CA SER A 124 17.94 -14.22 -9.19
C SER A 124 18.20 -15.04 -7.93
N ARG A 125 17.15 -15.41 -7.17
CA ARG A 125 17.27 -16.23 -5.95
C ARG A 125 17.58 -17.71 -6.20
N GLN A 126 17.35 -18.21 -7.41
CA GLN A 126 17.63 -19.61 -7.77
C GLN A 126 19.02 -19.81 -8.38
N LEU A 127 19.62 -18.75 -8.92
CA LEU A 127 20.94 -18.82 -9.53
C LEU A 127 22.03 -18.94 -8.45
N THR A 128 23.00 -19.83 -8.68
CA THR A 128 24.18 -19.97 -7.81
C THR A 128 25.23 -18.90 -8.10
N GLU A 129 25.29 -18.43 -9.35
CA GLU A 129 26.15 -17.34 -9.81
C GLU A 129 25.30 -16.21 -10.39
N SER A 130 25.74 -14.97 -10.20
CA SER A 130 25.01 -13.80 -10.72
C SER A 130 24.97 -13.79 -12.24
N ASP A 131 23.79 -13.51 -12.80
CA ASP A 131 23.59 -13.20 -14.22
C ASP A 131 23.44 -11.67 -14.40
N PRO A 132 24.41 -11.00 -15.06
CA PRO A 132 24.38 -9.55 -15.27
C PRO A 132 23.12 -9.05 -15.98
N GLN A 133 22.51 -9.86 -16.86
CA GLN A 133 21.28 -9.46 -17.55
C GLN A 133 20.09 -9.42 -16.59
N VAL A 134 19.99 -10.41 -15.68
CA VAL A 134 18.94 -10.47 -14.66
C VAL A 134 19.12 -9.32 -13.67
N GLU A 135 20.35 -9.05 -13.22
CA GLU A 135 20.63 -7.93 -12.32
C GLU A 135 20.29 -6.58 -12.95
N GLN A 136 20.69 -6.36 -14.20
CA GLN A 136 20.40 -5.12 -14.91
C GLN A 136 18.88 -4.94 -15.10
N ALA A 137 18.17 -5.99 -15.51
CA ALA A 137 16.72 -5.94 -15.63
C ALA A 137 16.05 -5.65 -14.28
N LEU A 138 16.56 -6.23 -13.19
CA LEU A 138 16.03 -6.00 -11.85
C LEU A 138 16.26 -4.55 -11.40
N MET A 139 17.43 -3.96 -11.70
CA MET A 139 17.69 -2.54 -11.43
C MET A 139 16.73 -1.63 -12.19
N VAL A 140 16.40 -1.97 -13.45
CA VAL A 140 15.43 -1.22 -14.25
C VAL A 140 14.04 -1.28 -13.62
N THR A 141 13.58 -2.46 -13.16
CA THR A 141 12.28 -2.55 -12.49
C THR A 141 12.25 -1.78 -11.17
N ILE A 142 13.32 -1.86 -10.36
CA ILE A 142 13.43 -1.11 -9.10
C ILE A 142 13.32 0.39 -9.36
N ALA A 143 14.11 0.92 -10.30
CA ALA A 143 14.12 2.34 -10.63
C ALA A 143 12.76 2.80 -11.23
N GLY A 144 12.18 1.98 -12.11
CA GLY A 144 10.88 2.28 -12.73
C GLY A 144 9.74 2.30 -11.73
N ILE A 145 9.68 1.32 -10.82
CA ILE A 145 8.68 1.29 -9.75
C ILE A 145 8.88 2.49 -8.81
N ALA A 146 10.11 2.79 -8.39
CA ALA A 146 10.37 3.96 -7.56
C ALA A 146 9.88 5.27 -8.22
N ALA A 147 10.13 5.44 -9.53
CA ALA A 147 9.67 6.60 -10.29
C ALA A 147 8.14 6.69 -10.38
N GLY A 148 7.44 5.55 -10.53
CA GLY A 148 5.98 5.47 -10.55
C GLY A 148 5.33 5.75 -9.19
N MET A 149 5.90 5.22 -8.11
CA MET A 149 5.34 5.30 -6.76
C MET A 149 5.57 6.67 -6.09
N ARG A 150 6.65 7.36 -6.46
CA ARG A 150 7.06 8.66 -5.89
C ARG A 150 7.15 8.58 -4.36
N ASN A 151 6.55 9.52 -3.64
CA ASN A 151 6.51 9.57 -2.17
C ASN A 151 5.62 8.46 -1.60
N THR A 152 6.13 7.64 -0.69
CA THR A 152 5.39 6.44 -0.22
C THR A 152 5.24 6.36 1.30
N GLY A 153 5.82 7.33 2.02
CA GLY A 153 5.86 7.44 3.47
C GLY A 153 6.96 8.40 3.88
#